data_AF-G7QD19-F1
#
_entry.id   AF-G7QD19-F1
#
_cell.length_a   1.000
_cell.length_b   1.000
_cell.length_c   1.000
_cell.angle_alpha   90.00
_cell.angle_beta   90.00
_cell.angle_gamma   90.00
#
_symmetry.space_group_name_H-M   'P 1'
#
loop_
_entity.id
_entity.type
_entity.pdbx_description
1 polymer ?
#
loop_
_entity_poly.entity_id
_entity_poly.type
_entity_poly.pdbx_seq_one_letter_code
_entity_poly.pdbx_strand_id
1 'polypeptide(L)'
;MDEYEIVGAGGPVSINKEYRILFPYNGKFCKVIRFCIAKDGSINFSPYVKGANQMALQKVNPDKKGNIHVEYGVGDITYKEDIKSNNILKVNYHASGIINHGNDRSKSKPIREITSEHELCMIILMHPLKMSLVDKINIKRSDMVTWFEIKEEYPIFTSITLTKHGVPPTFIPKGRLRWVQLLQFTTGQDMVGDMDLRFYFFEGNSGPWPTECGCLMQLT
;
A
#
# COMPACT_ATOMS: atom_id res chain seq x y z
N MET A 1 7.12 -10.58 23.03
CA MET A 1 6.42 -11.18 21.88
C MET A 1 5.11 -10.45 21.83
N ASP A 2 5.03 -9.41 21.03
CA ASP A 2 3.82 -8.60 20.95
C ASP A 2 2.80 -9.40 20.14
N GLU A 3 1.69 -9.76 20.78
CA GLU A 3 0.56 -10.44 20.16
C GLU A 3 0.03 -9.55 19.02
N TYR A 4 0.02 -10.07 17.79
CA TYR A 4 -0.64 -9.40 16.69
C TYR A 4 -2.15 -9.60 16.84
N GLU A 5 -2.86 -8.58 17.28
CA GLU A 5 -4.31 -8.55 17.14
C GLU A 5 -4.63 -8.19 15.68
N ILE A 6 -5.18 -9.15 14.92
CA ILE A 6 -5.73 -8.87 13.59
C ILE A 6 -7.01 -8.07 13.80
N VAL A 7 -6.88 -6.76 13.87
CA VAL A 7 -8.00 -5.83 13.81
C VAL A 7 -8.29 -5.61 12.33
N GLY A 8 -9.17 -6.41 11.73
CA GLY A 8 -9.56 -6.21 10.34
C GLY A 8 -10.29 -7.39 9.69
N ALA A 9 -11.27 -7.08 8.84
CA ALA A 9 -12.08 -8.03 8.12
C ALA A 9 -11.84 -7.93 6.61
N GLY A 10 -11.47 -9.06 6.02
CA GLY A 10 -11.28 -9.26 4.59
C GLY A 10 -12.44 -9.95 3.91
N GLY A 11 -12.47 -9.91 2.58
CA GLY A 11 -13.44 -10.65 1.79
C GLY A 11 -12.94 -10.92 0.38
N PRO A 12 -13.69 -11.72 -0.41
CA PRO A 12 -13.37 -11.98 -1.79
C PRO A 12 -13.43 -10.67 -2.59
N VAL A 13 -12.41 -10.44 -3.43
CA VAL A 13 -12.40 -9.35 -4.40
C VAL A 13 -12.58 -9.85 -5.82
N SER A 14 -13.24 -9.05 -6.63
CA SER A 14 -13.49 -9.32 -8.04
C SER A 14 -12.33 -8.80 -8.89
N ILE A 15 -11.93 -9.61 -9.86
CA ILE A 15 -10.96 -9.24 -10.89
C ILE A 15 -11.44 -8.02 -11.68
N ASN A 16 -10.52 -7.14 -12.08
CA ASN A 16 -10.72 -5.92 -12.87
C ASN A 16 -11.65 -4.87 -12.22
N LYS A 17 -11.98 -5.04 -10.93
CA LYS A 17 -12.75 -4.06 -10.17
C LYS A 17 -11.82 -3.12 -9.41
N GLU A 18 -12.13 -1.83 -9.46
CA GLU A 18 -11.41 -0.82 -8.69
C GLU A 18 -11.92 -0.78 -7.24
N TYR A 19 -10.97 -0.84 -6.31
CA TYR A 19 -11.18 -0.77 -4.87
C TYR A 19 -10.43 0.42 -4.29
N ARG A 20 -10.93 0.94 -3.16
CA ARG A 20 -10.29 2.01 -2.40
C ARG A 20 -10.28 1.63 -0.93
N ILE A 21 -9.15 1.84 -0.24
CA ILE A 21 -9.10 1.75 1.21
C ILE A 21 -9.28 3.15 1.79
N LEU A 22 -10.18 3.30 2.75
CA LEU A 22 -10.57 4.55 3.38
C LEU A 22 -10.35 4.47 4.89
N PHE A 23 -9.84 5.55 5.49
CA PHE A 23 -9.76 5.71 6.94
C PHE A 23 -10.76 6.78 7.41
N PRO A 24 -11.50 6.58 8.51
CA PRO A 24 -12.30 7.63 9.11
C PRO A 24 -11.39 8.71 9.70
N TYR A 25 -11.73 9.97 9.47
CA TYR A 25 -10.99 11.12 9.99
C TYR A 25 -11.89 12.35 10.09
N ASN A 26 -12.06 12.90 11.30
CA ASN A 26 -12.84 14.11 11.59
C ASN A 26 -14.22 14.15 10.91
N GLY A 27 -15.00 13.06 11.02
CA GLY A 27 -16.34 12.94 10.43
C GLY A 27 -16.38 12.74 8.91
N LYS A 28 -15.22 12.67 8.25
CA LYS A 28 -15.03 12.36 6.83
C LYS A 28 -14.17 11.11 6.67
N PHE A 29 -13.82 10.79 5.42
CA PHE A 29 -13.01 9.64 5.07
C PHE A 29 -11.79 10.04 4.25
N CYS A 30 -10.61 9.67 4.74
CA CYS A 30 -9.35 9.81 4.03
C CYS A 30 -9.18 8.65 3.05
N LYS A 31 -8.98 8.95 1.77
CA LYS A 31 -8.63 7.93 0.78
C LYS A 31 -7.14 7.59 0.90
N VAL A 32 -6.82 6.33 1.10
CA VAL A 32 -5.45 5.87 1.36
C VAL A 32 -4.81 5.36 0.08
N ILE A 33 -5.37 4.28 -0.46
CA ILE A 33 -4.88 3.62 -1.66
C ILE A 33 -6.05 3.22 -2.55
N ARG A 34 -5.88 3.36 -3.87
CA ARG A 34 -6.69 2.63 -4.85
C ARG A 34 -5.93 1.44 -5.37
N PHE A 35 -6.63 0.36 -5.63
CA PHE A 35 -6.02 -0.80 -6.25
C PHE A 35 -7.02 -1.57 -7.12
N CYS A 36 -6.48 -2.39 -7.99
CA CYS A 36 -7.20 -3.30 -8.88
C CYS A 36 -6.32 -4.53 -9.12
N ILE A 37 -6.94 -5.70 -9.14
CA ILE A 37 -6.27 -6.96 -9.49
C ILE A 37 -6.73 -7.34 -10.89
N ALA A 38 -5.78 -7.52 -11.80
CA ALA A 38 -6.05 -7.90 -13.17
C ALA A 38 -6.24 -9.41 -13.31
N LYS A 39 -6.82 -9.83 -14.45
CA LYS A 39 -7.11 -11.25 -14.73
C LYS A 39 -5.86 -12.13 -14.76
N ASP A 40 -4.74 -11.56 -15.21
CA ASP A 40 -3.44 -12.22 -15.26
C ASP A 40 -2.73 -12.23 -13.90
N GLY A 41 -3.39 -11.81 -12.82
CA GLY A 41 -2.81 -11.72 -11.48
C GLY A 41 -2.02 -10.44 -11.20
N SER A 42 -1.84 -9.57 -12.19
CA SER A 42 -1.12 -8.30 -11.98
C SER A 42 -1.86 -7.42 -10.97
N ILE A 43 -1.11 -6.79 -10.07
CA ILE A 43 -1.64 -5.92 -9.02
C ILE A 43 -1.29 -4.48 -9.37
N ASN A 44 -2.32 -3.68 -9.60
CA ASN A 44 -2.18 -2.26 -9.88
C ASN A 44 -2.63 -1.49 -8.65
N PHE A 45 -1.74 -0.69 -8.08
CA PHE A 45 -2.06 0.12 -6.93
C PHE A 45 -1.50 1.53 -7.06
N SER A 46 -2.13 2.46 -6.37
CA SER A 46 -1.75 3.86 -6.41
C SER A 46 -2.21 4.51 -5.11
N PRO A 47 -1.29 5.04 -4.30
CA PRO A 47 -1.63 5.90 -3.19
C PRO A 47 -2.49 7.07 -3.67
N TYR A 48 -3.50 7.47 -2.90
CA TYR A 48 -4.28 8.65 -3.23
C TYR A 48 -3.50 9.90 -2.86
N VAL A 49 -3.10 10.66 -3.87
CA VAL A 49 -2.29 11.86 -3.64
C VAL A 49 -2.97 13.05 -4.30
N LYS A 50 -3.28 14.07 -3.48
CA LYS A 50 -3.75 15.35 -4.00
C LYS A 50 -2.53 16.26 -4.12
N GLY A 51 -2.24 16.73 -5.34
CA GLY A 51 -1.26 17.79 -5.55
C GLY A 51 0.22 17.36 -5.51
N ALA A 52 0.55 16.07 -5.38
CA ALA A 52 1.95 15.67 -5.54
C ALA A 52 2.45 15.95 -6.96
N ASN A 53 3.63 16.55 -7.02
CA ASN A 53 4.37 16.91 -8.22
C ASN A 53 5.64 16.07 -8.38
N GLN A 54 5.91 15.14 -7.47
CA GLN A 54 7.06 14.23 -7.52
C GLN A 54 6.73 12.87 -6.89
N MET A 55 7.41 11.84 -7.37
CA MET A 55 7.49 10.52 -6.76
C MET A 55 8.94 10.32 -6.32
N ALA A 56 9.18 10.37 -5.02
CA ALA A 56 10.45 9.91 -4.48
C ALA A 56 10.32 8.43 -4.14
N LEU A 57 11.22 7.61 -4.68
CA LEU A 57 11.53 6.30 -4.09
C LEU A 57 12.26 6.59 -2.77
N GLN A 58 11.48 6.91 -1.74
CA GLN A 58 12.03 7.27 -0.43
C GLN A 58 12.85 6.09 0.10
N LYS A 59 13.91 6.36 0.85
CA LYS A 59 14.56 5.34 1.68
C LYS A 59 14.05 5.51 3.10
N VAL A 60 13.47 4.44 3.64
CA VAL A 60 13.15 4.35 5.06
C VAL A 60 14.38 3.77 5.72
N ASN A 61 15.09 4.63 6.45
CA ASN A 61 16.17 4.20 7.32
C ASN A 61 15.57 4.02 8.72
N PRO A 62 15.37 2.78 9.20
CA PRO A 62 15.07 2.59 10.60
C PRO A 62 16.30 2.99 11.42
N ASP A 63 16.12 3.80 12.46
CA ASP A 63 17.21 4.04 13.40
C ASP A 63 17.44 2.82 14.33
N LYS A 64 18.45 2.91 15.18
CA LYS A 64 18.83 1.83 16.13
C LYS A 64 17.71 1.47 17.12
N LYS A 65 16.66 2.27 17.24
CA LYS A 65 15.49 2.04 18.10
C LYS A 65 14.26 1.59 17.30
N GLY A 66 14.41 1.37 15.99
CA GLY A 66 13.31 1.01 15.10
C GLY A 66 12.41 2.19 14.71
N ASN A 67 12.81 3.44 14.99
CA ASN A 67 12.06 4.60 14.50
C ASN A 67 12.23 4.69 12.98
N ILE A 68 11.12 4.79 12.26
CA ILE A 68 11.12 5.04 10.82
C ILE A 68 11.45 6.51 10.57
N HIS A 69 12.67 6.80 10.10
CA HIS A 69 13.00 8.11 9.56
C HIS A 69 12.78 8.11 8.05
N VAL A 70 12.01 9.08 7.59
CA VAL A 70 11.74 9.29 6.18
C VAL A 70 12.62 10.44 5.70
N GLU A 71 13.62 10.11 4.88
CA GLU A 71 14.45 11.11 4.21
C GLU A 71 13.83 11.44 2.85
N TYR A 72 13.47 12.72 2.65
CA TYR A 72 12.94 13.22 1.39
C TYR A 72 14.08 13.62 0.45
N GLY A 73 13.89 13.37 -0.84
CA GLY A 73 14.87 13.76 -1.86
C GLY A 73 16.13 12.90 -1.92
N VAL A 74 16.14 11.76 -1.23
CA VAL A 74 17.26 10.80 -1.22
C VAL A 74 16.86 9.57 -2.02
N GLY A 75 17.45 9.40 -3.21
CA GLY A 75 17.14 8.32 -4.16
C GLY A 75 16.77 8.85 -5.55
N ASP A 76 16.28 7.97 -6.41
CA ASP A 76 15.73 8.37 -7.71
C ASP A 76 14.37 9.07 -7.50
N ILE A 77 14.31 10.34 -7.89
CA ILE A 77 13.11 11.17 -7.83
C ILE A 77 12.57 11.30 -9.26
N THR A 78 11.32 10.92 -9.47
CA THR A 78 10.62 11.15 -10.74
C THR A 78 9.68 12.34 -10.58
N TYR A 79 9.92 13.42 -11.30
CA TYR A 79 9.04 14.59 -11.26
C TYR A 79 7.82 14.39 -12.16
N LYS A 80 6.71 15.03 -11.81
CA LYS A 80 5.44 14.99 -12.55
C LYS A 80 5.59 15.51 -13.98
N GLU A 81 6.47 16.47 -14.17
CA GLU A 81 6.76 17.07 -15.48
C GLU A 81 7.43 16.06 -16.43
N ASP A 82 8.16 15.09 -15.87
CA ASP A 82 8.87 14.05 -16.63
C ASP A 82 7.97 12.83 -16.94
N ILE A 83 6.78 12.75 -16.34
CA ILE A 83 5.90 11.58 -16.44
C ILE A 83 4.80 11.86 -17.48
N LYS A 84 4.78 11.08 -18.57
CA LYS A 84 3.76 11.22 -19.64
C LYS A 84 2.35 10.81 -19.21
N SER A 85 2.20 10.18 -18.04
CA SER A 85 0.92 9.72 -17.49
C SER A 85 0.41 10.65 -16.39
N ASN A 86 -0.91 10.88 -16.34
CA ASN A 86 -1.55 11.76 -15.36
C ASN A 86 -1.52 11.26 -13.89
N ASN A 87 -0.77 10.20 -13.55
CA ASN A 87 -0.60 9.79 -12.16
C ASN A 87 0.80 9.27 -11.87
N ILE A 88 1.56 10.10 -11.17
CA ILE A 88 2.99 9.92 -10.88
C ILE A 88 3.30 8.77 -9.92
N LEU A 89 2.34 8.32 -9.12
CA LEU A 89 2.51 7.28 -8.09
C LEU A 89 1.71 6.01 -8.41
N LYS A 90 1.35 5.81 -9.68
CA LYS A 90 0.77 4.54 -10.12
C LYS A 90 1.89 3.51 -10.22
N VAL A 91 1.78 2.45 -9.43
CA VAL A 91 2.65 1.29 -9.48
C VAL A 91 1.86 0.11 -10.04
N ASN A 92 2.41 -0.54 -11.05
CA ASN A 92 1.82 -1.74 -11.63
C ASN A 92 2.79 -2.91 -11.48
N TYR A 93 2.46 -3.84 -10.59
CA TYR A 93 3.20 -5.06 -10.36
C TYR A 93 2.63 -6.17 -11.24
N HIS A 94 3.32 -6.52 -12.32
CA HIS A 94 2.89 -7.59 -13.20
C HIS A 94 3.11 -8.96 -12.57
N ALA A 95 2.26 -9.93 -12.92
CA ALA A 95 2.42 -11.30 -12.46
C ALA A 95 3.76 -11.96 -12.87
N SER A 96 4.40 -11.45 -13.93
CA SER A 96 5.73 -11.86 -14.36
C SER A 96 6.88 -11.27 -13.51
N GLY A 97 6.57 -10.47 -12.47
CA GLY A 97 7.57 -9.77 -11.66
C GLY A 97 8.11 -8.49 -12.31
N ILE A 98 7.47 -7.98 -13.36
CA ILE A 98 7.83 -6.67 -13.92
C ILE A 98 7.06 -5.60 -13.16
N ILE A 99 7.77 -4.61 -12.62
CA ILE A 99 7.15 -3.49 -11.92
C ILE A 99 7.29 -2.25 -12.80
N ASN A 100 6.17 -1.59 -13.12
CA ASN A 100 6.17 -0.29 -13.79
C ASN A 100 5.80 0.81 -12.79
N HIS A 101 6.58 1.90 -12.77
CA HIS A 101 6.29 3.10 -11.97
C HIS A 101 6.69 4.34 -12.77
N GLY A 102 5.81 5.32 -12.91
CA GLY A 102 6.07 6.47 -13.78
C GLY A 102 6.37 6.02 -15.22
N ASN A 103 7.57 6.31 -15.72
CA ASN A 103 8.08 5.82 -17.01
C ASN A 103 9.11 4.67 -16.88
N ASP A 104 9.44 4.28 -15.65
CA ASP A 104 10.50 3.32 -15.35
C ASP A 104 9.97 1.90 -15.19
N ARG A 105 10.90 0.95 -15.38
CA ARG A 105 10.63 -0.49 -15.26
C ARG A 105 11.73 -1.16 -14.46
N SER A 106 11.32 -1.95 -13.49
CA SER A 106 12.21 -2.81 -12.69
C SER A 106 11.71 -4.26 -12.68
N LYS A 107 12.57 -5.17 -12.22
CA LYS A 107 12.25 -6.60 -12.07
C LYS A 107 12.25 -6.98 -10.58
N SER A 108 11.42 -7.95 -10.25
CA SER A 108 11.28 -8.60 -8.95
C SER A 108 10.84 -10.05 -9.16
N LYS A 109 10.62 -10.77 -8.05
CA LYS A 109 10.05 -12.12 -8.09
C LYS A 109 8.66 -12.18 -8.76
N PRO A 110 8.42 -13.10 -9.70
CA PRO A 110 7.08 -13.30 -10.29
C PRO A 110 6.04 -13.72 -9.24
N ILE A 111 4.80 -13.23 -9.38
CA ILE A 111 3.70 -13.56 -8.46
C ILE A 111 3.47 -15.07 -8.39
N ARG A 112 3.52 -15.74 -9.54
CA ARG A 112 3.36 -17.21 -9.66
C ARG A 112 4.40 -18.03 -8.88
N GLU A 113 5.52 -17.42 -8.48
CA GLU A 113 6.61 -18.09 -7.75
C GLU A 113 6.56 -17.81 -6.23
N ILE A 114 5.59 -17.02 -5.76
CA ILE A 114 5.43 -16.66 -4.36
C ILE A 114 4.79 -17.83 -3.60
N THR A 115 5.58 -18.48 -2.76
CA THR A 115 5.17 -19.61 -1.91
C THR A 115 5.13 -19.26 -0.42
N SER A 116 5.72 -18.13 -0.04
CA SER A 116 5.76 -17.57 1.30
C SER A 116 5.35 -16.10 1.23
N GLU A 117 5.05 -15.47 2.37
CA GLU A 117 4.69 -14.06 2.37
C GLU A 117 5.85 -13.19 1.84
N HIS A 118 5.52 -12.33 0.88
CA HIS A 118 6.46 -11.45 0.20
C HIS A 118 5.93 -10.01 0.24
N GLU A 119 6.74 -9.08 0.75
CA GLU A 119 6.42 -7.65 0.74
C GLU A 119 6.62 -7.10 -0.68
N LEU A 120 5.55 -6.58 -1.31
CA LEU A 120 5.63 -5.95 -2.62
C LEU A 120 6.16 -4.52 -2.50
N CYS A 121 5.62 -3.77 -1.53
CA CYS A 121 6.02 -2.40 -1.28
C CYS A 121 5.58 -1.91 0.09
N MET A 122 6.23 -0.84 0.54
CA MET A 122 5.79 0.00 1.64
C MET A 122 5.33 1.35 1.10
N ILE A 123 4.14 1.79 1.49
CA ILE A 123 3.56 3.09 1.16
C ILE A 123 3.61 3.99 2.40
N ILE A 124 4.14 5.18 2.20
CA ILE A 124 4.19 6.25 3.20
C ILE A 124 3.04 7.21 2.91
N LEU A 125 2.27 7.54 3.94
CA LEU A 125 1.10 8.42 3.82
C LEU A 125 1.39 9.78 4.44
N MET A 126 1.01 10.84 3.74
CA MET A 126 0.94 12.17 4.32
C MET A 126 -0.23 12.29 5.30
N HIS A 127 -0.24 13.38 6.07
CA HIS A 127 -1.33 13.68 6.98
C HIS A 127 -2.71 13.73 6.27
N PRO A 128 -3.79 13.12 6.80
CA PRO A 128 -5.11 13.08 6.18
C PRO A 128 -5.67 14.45 5.76
N LEU A 129 -5.42 15.52 6.51
CA LEU A 129 -5.84 16.88 6.15
C LEU A 129 -5.21 17.38 4.84
N LYS A 130 -4.06 16.86 4.45
CA LYS A 130 -3.39 17.18 3.19
C LYS A 130 -3.85 16.28 2.04
N MET A 131 -4.59 15.21 2.35
CA MET A 131 -5.16 14.29 1.38
C MET A 131 -6.57 14.72 0.93
N SER A 132 -7.06 14.19 -0.19
CA SER A 132 -8.44 14.45 -0.63
C SER A 132 -9.45 13.69 0.25
N LEU A 133 -10.00 14.36 1.26
CA LEU A 133 -11.08 13.81 2.08
C LEU A 133 -12.37 13.61 1.26
N VAL A 134 -13.17 12.63 1.67
CA VAL A 134 -14.41 12.20 1.02
C VAL A 134 -15.53 12.20 2.06
N ASP A 135 -16.68 12.77 1.70
CA ASP A 135 -17.87 12.72 2.54
C ASP A 135 -18.54 11.33 2.48
N LYS A 136 -19.23 10.94 3.55
CA LYS A 136 -19.89 9.63 3.69
C LYS A 136 -20.79 9.25 2.51
N ILE A 137 -21.50 10.23 1.93
CA ILE A 137 -22.40 10.04 0.78
C ILE A 137 -21.66 9.60 -0.50
N ASN A 138 -20.36 9.85 -0.59
CA ASN A 138 -19.53 9.53 -1.76
C ASN A 138 -18.76 8.21 -1.61
N ILE A 139 -19.05 7.44 -0.56
CA ILE A 139 -18.51 6.09 -0.36
C ILE A 139 -19.23 5.14 -1.32
N LYS A 140 -18.43 4.41 -2.10
CA LYS A 140 -18.89 3.37 -3.03
C LYS A 140 -19.00 2.05 -2.30
N ARG A 141 -19.84 1.15 -2.82
CA ARG A 141 -19.94 -0.24 -2.32
C ARG A 141 -18.63 -1.03 -2.42
N SER A 142 -17.72 -0.63 -3.31
CA SER A 142 -16.39 -1.24 -3.46
C SER A 142 -15.33 -0.60 -2.55
N ASP A 143 -15.69 0.39 -1.73
CA ASP A 143 -14.75 0.96 -0.79
C ASP A 143 -14.62 0.09 0.46
N MET A 144 -13.40 -0.01 0.94
CA MET A 144 -13.03 -0.72 2.16
C MET A 144 -12.76 0.34 3.22
N VAL A 145 -13.73 0.57 4.08
CA VAL A 145 -13.58 1.47 5.23
C VAL A 145 -12.91 0.68 6.35
N THR A 146 -11.69 1.06 6.71
CA THR A 146 -11.08 0.53 7.93
C THR A 146 -11.65 1.28 9.12
N TRP A 147 -11.69 0.65 10.29
CA TRP A 147 -11.98 1.36 11.54
C TRP A 147 -10.68 1.78 12.23
N PHE A 148 -9.64 2.07 11.43
CA PHE A 148 -8.36 2.55 11.91
C PHE A 148 -8.54 3.97 12.46
N GLU A 149 -8.32 4.14 13.77
CA GLU A 149 -8.30 5.45 14.41
C GLU A 149 -6.97 6.15 14.12
N ILE A 150 -7.03 7.29 13.43
CA ILE A 150 -5.85 8.07 13.13
C ILE A 150 -5.50 8.96 14.32
N LYS A 151 -4.25 8.88 14.77
CA LYS A 151 -3.70 9.73 15.83
C LYS A 151 -2.73 10.76 15.24
N GLU A 152 -2.91 12.03 15.60
CA GLU A 152 -2.11 13.15 15.09
C GLU A 152 -0.60 13.01 15.39
N GLU A 153 -0.24 12.31 16.46
CA GLU A 153 1.14 12.12 16.89
C GLU A 153 1.87 10.97 16.18
N TYR A 154 1.15 10.06 15.52
CA TYR A 154 1.71 8.85 14.93
C TYR A 154 1.42 8.77 13.41
N PRO A 155 2.44 9.02 12.58
CA PRO A 155 2.33 8.82 11.14
C PRO A 155 1.95 7.37 10.79
N ILE A 156 1.14 7.20 9.74
CA ILE A 156 0.69 5.89 9.28
C ILE A 156 1.53 5.42 8.10
N PHE A 157 1.95 4.17 8.20
CA PHE A 157 2.65 3.45 7.15
C PHE A 157 1.83 2.24 6.72
N THR A 158 1.91 1.91 5.44
CA THR A 158 1.24 0.74 4.87
C THR A 158 2.27 -0.19 4.27
N SER A 159 2.25 -1.48 4.59
CA SER A 159 2.97 -2.49 3.82
C SER A 159 1.96 -3.33 3.06
N ILE A 160 2.24 -3.59 1.78
CA ILE A 160 1.47 -4.50 0.95
C ILE A 160 2.27 -5.79 0.81
N THR A 161 1.70 -6.89 1.26
CA THR A 161 2.29 -8.22 1.07
C THR A 161 1.38 -9.10 0.25
N LEU A 162 1.99 -10.09 -0.38
CA LEU A 162 1.32 -11.13 -1.13
C LEU A 162 1.80 -12.49 -0.63
N THR A 163 0.89 -13.44 -0.52
CA THR A 163 1.22 -14.84 -0.25
C THR A 163 0.24 -15.78 -0.94
N LYS A 164 0.59 -17.06 -0.99
CA LYS A 164 -0.34 -18.11 -1.39
C LYS A 164 -1.53 -18.19 -0.42
N HIS A 165 -2.73 -18.37 -0.95
CA HIS A 165 -3.94 -18.47 -0.14
C HIS A 165 -3.81 -19.53 0.97
N GLY A 166 -4.22 -19.18 2.19
CA GLY A 166 -4.19 -20.07 3.36
C GLY A 166 -2.84 -20.16 4.07
N VAL A 167 -1.79 -19.49 3.57
CA VAL A 167 -0.51 -19.39 4.29
C VAL A 167 -0.64 -18.34 5.41
N PRO A 168 -0.33 -18.69 6.68
CA PRO A 168 -0.37 -17.75 7.79
C PRO A 168 0.51 -16.51 7.55
N PRO A 169 0.15 -15.35 8.12
CA PRO A 169 0.99 -14.15 8.05
C PRO A 169 2.29 -14.39 8.84
N THR A 170 3.42 -14.05 8.21
CA THR A 170 4.77 -14.08 8.79
C THR A 170 5.45 -12.72 8.81
N PHE A 171 4.81 -11.71 8.22
CA PHE A 171 5.30 -10.34 8.14
C PHE A 171 5.42 -9.74 9.53
N ILE A 172 6.58 -9.14 9.80
CA ILE A 172 6.86 -8.40 11.02
C ILE A 172 6.78 -6.90 10.68
N PRO A 173 5.76 -6.18 11.15
CA PRO A 173 5.59 -4.76 10.93
C PRO A 173 6.77 -3.97 11.51
N LYS A 174 7.21 -2.95 10.78
CA LYS A 174 8.31 -2.05 11.20
C LYS A 174 7.87 -0.99 12.23
N GLY A 175 6.71 -1.19 12.86
CA GLY A 175 6.07 -0.26 13.77
C GLY A 175 4.92 -0.94 14.51
N ARG A 176 4.10 -0.15 15.22
CA ARG A 176 2.97 -0.69 15.97
C ARG A 176 1.85 -1.05 15.01
N LEU A 177 1.65 -2.35 14.75
CA LEU A 177 0.55 -2.82 13.93
C LEU A 177 -0.80 -2.46 14.56
N ARG A 178 -1.69 -1.88 13.76
CA ARG A 178 -3.03 -1.50 14.22
C ARG A 178 -4.14 -2.09 13.38
N TRP A 179 -3.89 -2.40 12.11
CA TRP A 179 -4.90 -2.99 11.24
C TRP A 179 -4.29 -3.85 10.15
N VAL A 180 -4.98 -4.94 9.80
CA VAL A 180 -4.66 -5.76 8.61
C VAL A 180 -5.90 -5.89 7.74
N GLN A 181 -5.83 -5.35 6.53
CA GLN A 181 -6.84 -5.61 5.51
C GLN A 181 -6.39 -6.82 4.69
N LEU A 182 -6.95 -7.99 4.98
CA LEU A 182 -6.78 -9.20 4.17
C LEU A 182 -7.72 -9.17 2.99
N LEU A 183 -7.27 -9.54 1.79
CA LEU A 183 -8.09 -9.70 0.60
C LEU A 183 -7.74 -11.01 -0.07
N GLN A 184 -8.76 -11.80 -0.34
CA GLN A 184 -8.60 -13.09 -1.00
C GLN A 184 -9.01 -12.92 -2.45
N PHE A 185 -8.14 -13.31 -3.38
CA PHE A 185 -8.50 -13.33 -4.78
C PHE A 185 -8.17 -14.66 -5.42
N THR A 186 -9.19 -15.22 -6.04
CA THR A 186 -9.13 -16.43 -6.84
C THR A 186 -8.93 -16.00 -8.28
N THR A 187 -7.76 -16.27 -8.86
CA THR A 187 -7.48 -15.89 -10.25
C THR A 187 -8.19 -16.81 -11.23
N GLY A 188 -8.49 -18.04 -10.81
CA GLY A 188 -9.01 -19.10 -11.68
C GLY A 188 -8.08 -19.42 -12.85
N GLN A 189 -6.83 -18.99 -12.78
CA GLN A 189 -5.80 -19.24 -13.79
C GLN A 189 -4.81 -20.26 -13.26
N ASP A 190 -4.57 -21.30 -14.06
CA ASP A 190 -3.64 -22.40 -13.73
C ASP A 190 -2.24 -21.89 -13.36
N MET A 191 -1.82 -20.74 -13.91
CA MET A 191 -0.46 -20.21 -13.73
C MET A 191 -0.26 -19.27 -12.55
N VAL A 192 -1.29 -18.67 -11.96
CA VAL A 192 -1.11 -17.66 -10.88
C VAL A 192 -1.60 -18.18 -9.53
N GLY A 193 -2.47 -19.19 -9.52
CA GLY A 193 -3.02 -19.75 -8.29
C GLY A 193 -3.85 -18.74 -7.48
N ASP A 194 -4.36 -19.21 -6.36
CA ASP A 194 -5.12 -18.38 -5.43
C ASP A 194 -4.18 -17.74 -4.42
N MET A 195 -4.40 -16.45 -4.17
CA MET A 195 -3.47 -15.62 -3.41
C MET A 195 -4.21 -14.73 -2.39
N ASP A 196 -3.51 -14.44 -1.30
CA ASP A 196 -3.92 -13.48 -0.28
C ASP A 196 -3.08 -12.21 -0.42
N LEU A 197 -3.74 -11.08 -0.67
CA LEU A 197 -3.15 -9.74 -0.62
C LEU A 197 -3.45 -9.13 0.75
N ARG A 198 -2.42 -8.65 1.46
CA ARG A 198 -2.59 -8.05 2.78
C ARG A 198 -2.07 -6.63 2.78
N PHE A 199 -2.86 -5.72 3.34
CA PHE A 199 -2.43 -4.37 3.66
C PHE A 199 -2.27 -4.27 5.16
N TYR A 200 -1.03 -4.18 5.60
CA TYR A 200 -0.68 -3.92 6.99
C TYR A 200 -0.60 -2.43 7.20
N PHE A 201 -1.43 -1.90 8.09
CA PHE A 201 -1.38 -0.50 8.52
C PHE A 201 -0.82 -0.44 9.93
N PHE A 202 0.26 0.32 10.07
CA PHE A 202 0.97 0.46 11.33
C PHE A 202 1.31 1.92 11.58
N GLU A 203 1.29 2.26 12.86
CA GLU A 203 1.74 3.53 13.37
C GLU A 203 3.28 3.48 13.47
N GLY A 204 3.94 4.52 12.97
CA GLY A 204 5.33 4.77 13.32
C GLY A 204 5.47 5.27 14.75
N ASN A 205 6.71 5.44 15.19
CA ASN A 205 6.99 6.13 16.44
C ASN A 205 6.67 7.63 16.31
N SER A 206 6.42 8.30 17.44
CA SER A 206 6.00 9.71 17.46
C SER A 206 6.93 10.59 16.63
N GLY A 207 6.37 11.45 15.78
CA GLY A 207 7.18 12.28 14.88
C GLY A 207 6.33 13.08 13.88
N PRO A 208 6.96 13.95 13.07
CA PRO A 208 6.23 14.72 12.09
C PRO A 208 5.63 13.80 11.03
N TRP A 209 4.40 14.12 10.62
CA TRP A 209 3.79 13.45 9.48
C TRP A 209 4.58 13.70 8.21
N PRO A 210 4.61 12.71 7.30
CA PRO A 210 5.16 12.91 5.99
C PRO A 210 4.55 14.10 5.27
N THR A 211 5.42 14.91 4.67
CA THR A 211 5.00 16.07 3.87
C THR A 211 4.44 15.62 2.52
N GLU A 212 4.81 14.42 2.06
CA GLU A 212 4.42 13.81 0.79
C GLU A 212 4.20 12.31 0.93
N CYS A 213 3.33 11.73 0.09
CA CYS A 213 3.20 10.27 0.01
C CYS A 213 4.39 9.67 -0.74
N GLY A 214 4.82 8.47 -0.34
CA GLY A 214 5.94 7.75 -0.95
C GLY A 214 5.63 6.27 -1.16
N CYS A 215 6.38 5.63 -2.06
CA CYS A 215 6.32 4.17 -2.26
C CYS A 215 7.74 3.61 -2.33
N LEU A 216 8.05 2.67 -1.43
CA LEU A 216 9.28 1.90 -1.42
C LEU A 216 8.99 0.51 -1.97
N MET A 217 9.52 0.20 -3.14
CA MET A 217 9.35 -1.12 -3.76
C MET A 217 10.47 -2.06 -3.28
N GLN A 218 10.12 -3.31 -3.04
CA GLN A 218 11.10 -4.39 -2.83
C GLN A 218 11.49 -4.96 -4.20
N LEU A 219 12.76 -4.80 -4.60
CA LEU A 219 13.27 -5.19 -5.92
C LEU A 219 14.06 -6.51 -5.93
N THR A 220 13.98 -7.30 -4.87
CA THR A 220 14.76 -8.56 -4.72
C THR A 220 14.19 -9.72 -5.51
#